data_AF-A0A7Y2ZK88-F1
#
_entry.id   AF-A0A7Y2ZK88-F1
#
_cell.length_a   1.000
_cell.length_b   1.000
_cell.length_c   1.000
_cell.angle_alpha   90.00
_cell.angle_beta   90.00
_cell.angle_gamma   90.00
#
_symmetry.space_group_name_H-M   'P 1'
#
loop_
_entity.id
_entity.type
_entity.pdbx_description
1 polymer ?
#
loop_
_entity_poly.entity_id
_entity_poly.type
_entity_poly.pdbx_seq_one_letter_code
_entity_poly.pdbx_strand_id
1 'polypeptide(L)'
;MTKTKDSLSGLALRKFKKNLWGVFSFGFILIVGVVAVFAYVLAPDNSQYANQMHLSIHSKNPGFKVMMLTIPSSTELDQSLLDKLFFGRRSSETEIPITDFRIEGDRLYYTEYASDGLEGLKKDLPLTAFPEANAAPYLNSKKFIFGTDKYGRDLLSRILVGSRISFFIGFVAVFISLIIGILMGSLAGYFGGRTDAIIMWIINVTWSIPTLLLVIAITLALGKGFWQVFIAVGLTMWVEVARVVRGQIM
;
A
#
# COMPACT_ATOMS: atom_id res chain seq x y z
N MET A 1 47.93 -18.50 -18.83
CA MET A 1 47.01 -18.41 -17.68
C MET A 1 46.65 -16.95 -17.45
N THR A 2 45.54 -16.51 -18.03
CA THR A 2 45.02 -15.14 -17.93
C THR A 2 44.31 -14.96 -16.59
N LYS A 3 44.96 -14.25 -15.64
CA LYS A 3 44.30 -13.74 -14.43
C LYS A 3 43.33 -12.64 -14.85
N THR A 4 42.06 -12.97 -15.03
CA THR A 4 40.99 -11.97 -15.05
C THR A 4 40.99 -11.27 -13.69
N LYS A 5 41.29 -9.97 -13.69
CA LYS A 5 41.08 -9.10 -12.52
C LYS A 5 39.57 -9.05 -12.27
N ASP A 6 39.08 -9.87 -11.34
CA ASP A 6 37.68 -9.83 -10.94
C ASP A 6 37.35 -8.41 -10.44
N SER A 7 36.40 -7.74 -11.11
CA SER A 7 35.86 -6.46 -10.67
C SER A 7 35.35 -6.58 -9.22
N LEU A 8 35.52 -5.53 -8.41
CA LEU A 8 34.99 -5.47 -7.04
C LEU A 8 33.49 -5.80 -6.99
N SER A 9 32.73 -5.37 -8.01
CA SER A 9 31.32 -5.71 -8.15
C SER A 9 31.08 -7.21 -8.43
N GLY A 10 31.93 -7.83 -9.24
CA GLY A 10 31.87 -9.27 -9.52
C GLY A 10 32.20 -10.12 -8.29
N LEU A 11 33.17 -9.68 -7.48
CA LEU A 11 33.56 -10.36 -6.25
C LEU A 11 32.47 -10.24 -5.17
N ALA A 12 31.85 -9.07 -5.04
CA ALA A 12 30.68 -8.85 -4.19
C ALA A 12 29.49 -9.73 -4.61
N LEU A 13 29.19 -9.79 -5.93
CA LEU A 13 28.10 -10.61 -6.45
C LEU A 13 28.32 -12.11 -6.21
N ARG A 14 29.55 -12.60 -6.38
CA ARG A 14 29.92 -13.99 -6.06
C ARG A 14 29.73 -14.29 -4.57
N LYS A 15 30.15 -13.38 -3.69
CA LYS A 15 30.00 -13.53 -2.23
C LYS A 15 28.52 -13.50 -1.83
N PHE A 16 27.72 -12.62 -2.43
CA PHE A 16 26.28 -12.55 -2.22
C PHE A 16 25.57 -13.84 -2.66
N LYS A 17 25.87 -14.35 -3.86
CA LYS A 17 25.28 -15.60 -4.38
C LYS A 17 25.59 -16.84 -3.54
N LYS A 18 26.65 -16.83 -2.73
CA LYS A 18 26.96 -17.92 -1.78
C LYS A 18 26.08 -17.88 -0.52
N ASN A 19 25.46 -16.75 -0.20
CA ASN A 19 24.58 -16.63 0.96
C ASN A 19 23.12 -16.92 0.55
N LEU A 20 22.68 -18.15 0.80
CA LEU A 20 21.33 -18.62 0.43
C LEU A 20 20.22 -17.71 0.98
N TRP A 21 20.30 -17.36 2.26
CA TRP A 21 19.31 -16.50 2.93
C TRP A 21 19.28 -15.09 2.36
N GLY A 22 20.46 -14.53 2.06
CA GLY A 22 20.56 -13.21 1.43
C GLY A 22 19.91 -13.17 0.04
N VAL A 23 20.17 -14.19 -0.79
CA VAL A 23 19.58 -14.30 -2.13
C VAL A 23 18.07 -14.50 -2.04
N PHE A 24 17.60 -15.36 -1.14
CA PHE A 24 16.18 -15.60 -0.93
C PHE A 24 15.44 -14.33 -0.50
N SER A 25 15.93 -13.63 0.51
CA SER A 25 15.33 -12.38 0.99
C SER A 25 15.29 -11.30 -0.10
N PHE A 26 16.36 -11.18 -0.89
CA PHE A 26 16.39 -10.25 -2.02
C PHE A 26 15.37 -10.60 -3.11
N GLY A 27 15.25 -11.90 -3.45
CA GLY A 27 14.22 -12.38 -4.36
C GLY A 27 12.81 -12.09 -3.85
N PHE A 28 12.56 -12.33 -2.56
CA PHE A 28 11.29 -12.02 -1.92
C PHE A 28 10.96 -10.51 -1.98
N ILE A 29 11.92 -9.64 -1.67
CA ILE A 29 11.76 -8.18 -1.76
C ILE A 29 11.42 -7.75 -3.19
N LEU A 30 12.07 -8.33 -4.21
CA LEU A 30 11.77 -8.05 -5.61
C LEU A 30 10.35 -8.47 -5.98
N ILE A 31 9.93 -9.67 -5.56
CA ILE A 31 8.56 -10.15 -5.81
C ILE A 31 7.54 -9.23 -5.16
N VAL A 32 7.74 -8.88 -3.88
CA VAL A 32 6.87 -7.94 -3.16
C VAL A 32 6.86 -6.57 -3.84
N GLY A 33 8.01 -6.09 -4.32
CA GLY A 33 8.11 -4.84 -5.07
C GLY A 33 7.31 -4.86 -6.37
N VAL A 34 7.36 -5.96 -7.13
CA VAL A 34 6.56 -6.13 -8.35
C VAL A 34 5.07 -6.17 -8.01
N VAL A 35 4.67 -6.97 -7.01
CA VAL A 35 3.27 -7.05 -6.54
C VAL A 35 2.78 -5.67 -6.07
N ALA A 36 3.61 -4.92 -5.34
CA ALA A 36 3.31 -3.58 -4.88
C ALA A 36 3.08 -2.60 -6.05
N VAL A 37 3.95 -2.63 -7.07
CA VAL A 37 3.83 -1.75 -8.24
C VAL A 37 2.55 -2.07 -9.02
N PHE A 38 2.24 -3.34 -9.22
CA PHE A 38 1.07 -3.81 -9.98
C PHE A 38 -0.16 -4.10 -9.10
N ALA A 39 -0.21 -3.58 -7.87
CA ALA A 39 -1.25 -3.92 -6.91
C ALA A 39 -2.67 -3.69 -7.42
N TYR A 40 -2.93 -2.57 -8.13
CA TYR A 40 -4.26 -2.26 -8.67
C TYR A 40 -4.68 -3.12 -9.87
N VAL A 41 -3.71 -3.76 -10.55
CA VAL A 41 -3.98 -4.72 -11.63
C VAL A 41 -4.35 -6.08 -11.05
N LEU A 42 -3.68 -6.46 -9.96
CA LEU A 42 -3.86 -7.74 -9.29
C LEU A 42 -5.06 -7.74 -8.33
N ALA A 43 -5.44 -6.57 -7.81
CA ALA A 43 -6.52 -6.43 -6.85
C ALA A 43 -7.90 -6.65 -7.51
N PRO A 44 -8.73 -7.56 -6.96
CA PRO A 44 -10.13 -7.71 -7.38
C PRO A 44 -10.94 -6.40 -7.28
N ASP A 45 -10.67 -5.59 -6.26
CA ASP A 45 -11.16 -4.23 -6.12
C ASP A 45 -10.04 -3.26 -6.52
N ASN A 46 -10.17 -2.70 -7.71
CA ASN A 46 -9.23 -1.74 -8.29
C ASN A 46 -9.62 -0.28 -8.02
N SER A 47 -10.58 -0.03 -7.12
CA SER A 47 -10.90 1.32 -6.64
C SER A 47 -9.69 1.96 -5.97
N GLN A 48 -9.62 3.28 -5.99
CA GLN A 48 -8.55 4.02 -5.32
C GLN A 48 -8.48 3.62 -3.83
N TYR A 49 -7.32 3.14 -3.39
CA TYR A 49 -7.06 2.60 -2.04
C TYR A 49 -7.85 1.33 -1.66
N ALA A 50 -8.44 0.63 -2.63
CA ALA A 50 -9.31 -0.54 -2.42
C ALA A 50 -10.35 -0.27 -1.32
N ASN A 51 -11.10 0.83 -1.47
CA ASN A 51 -11.88 1.42 -0.39
C ASN A 51 -13.38 1.35 -0.61
N GLN A 52 -13.86 0.45 -1.48
CA GLN A 52 -15.29 0.26 -1.69
C GLN A 52 -15.93 -0.42 -0.47
N MET A 53 -16.72 0.34 0.31
CA MET A 53 -17.31 -0.10 1.57
C MET A 53 -18.70 -0.70 1.36
N HIS A 54 -18.97 -1.81 2.06
CA HIS A 54 -20.24 -2.54 2.00
C HIS A 54 -20.63 -3.05 3.39
N LEU A 55 -21.24 -2.19 4.21
CA LEU A 55 -21.48 -2.48 5.62
C LEU A 55 -22.28 -3.77 5.87
N SER A 56 -23.20 -4.16 4.97
CA SER A 56 -24.00 -5.37 5.11
C SER A 56 -23.21 -6.68 4.98
N ILE A 57 -22.03 -6.64 4.36
CA ILE A 57 -21.12 -7.78 4.25
C ILE A 57 -19.87 -7.56 5.12
N HIS A 58 -19.99 -6.89 6.26
CA HIS A 58 -18.86 -6.72 7.17
C HIS A 58 -18.37 -8.06 7.73
N SER A 59 -17.05 -8.18 7.96
CA SER A 59 -16.42 -9.28 8.70
C SER A 59 -16.77 -10.70 8.20
N LYS A 60 -16.94 -10.90 6.89
CA LYS A 60 -17.24 -12.20 6.30
C LYS A 60 -15.97 -13.04 6.14
N ASN A 61 -16.13 -14.35 6.30
CA ASN A 61 -15.02 -15.30 6.22
C ASN A 61 -14.42 -15.40 4.80
N PRO A 62 -13.17 -15.91 4.69
CA PRO A 62 -12.54 -16.21 3.40
C PRO A 62 -13.42 -17.08 2.49
N GLY A 63 -13.47 -16.73 1.21
CA GLY A 63 -14.24 -17.45 0.19
C GLY A 63 -15.70 -17.02 0.08
N PHE A 64 -16.16 -16.02 0.84
CA PHE A 64 -17.50 -15.47 0.76
C PHE A 64 -17.89 -15.03 -0.66
N LYS A 65 -19.11 -15.34 -1.07
CA LYS A 65 -19.66 -14.98 -2.39
C LYS A 65 -20.99 -14.28 -2.21
N VAL A 66 -21.21 -13.22 -2.97
CA VAL A 66 -22.46 -12.47 -2.98
C VAL A 66 -22.69 -11.87 -4.36
N MET A 67 -23.95 -11.65 -4.72
CA MET A 67 -24.28 -10.93 -5.93
C MET A 67 -24.12 -9.43 -5.68
N MET A 68 -23.48 -8.72 -6.59
CA MET A 68 -23.26 -7.28 -6.50
C MET A 68 -24.05 -6.59 -7.61
N LEU A 69 -24.81 -5.57 -7.24
CA LEU A 69 -25.43 -4.61 -8.14
C LEU A 69 -24.56 -3.36 -8.20
N THR A 70 -24.06 -3.02 -9.38
CA THR A 70 -23.26 -1.80 -9.59
C THR A 70 -24.13 -0.74 -10.25
N ILE A 71 -24.41 0.35 -9.54
CA ILE A 71 -25.16 1.48 -10.09
C ILE A 71 -24.15 2.47 -10.69
N PRO A 72 -24.20 2.70 -12.02
CA PRO A 72 -23.30 3.63 -12.67
C PRO A 72 -23.57 5.07 -12.20
N SER A 73 -22.52 5.87 -12.11
CA SER A 73 -22.64 7.30 -11.81
C SER A 73 -22.68 8.11 -13.10
N SER A 74 -23.45 9.20 -13.12
CA SER A 74 -23.51 10.13 -14.26
C SER A 74 -22.25 10.98 -14.44
N THR A 75 -21.35 10.98 -13.46
CA THR A 75 -20.09 11.74 -13.51
C THR A 75 -18.96 10.82 -13.94
N GLU A 76 -18.63 10.83 -15.23
CA GLU A 76 -17.41 10.16 -15.70
C GLU A 76 -16.18 10.96 -15.27
N LEU A 77 -15.34 10.33 -14.46
CA LEU A 77 -14.05 10.91 -14.07
C LEU A 77 -13.03 10.60 -15.16
N ASP A 78 -12.65 11.64 -15.90
CA ASP A 78 -11.64 11.52 -16.95
C ASP A 78 -10.28 11.16 -16.32
N GLN A 79 -9.79 9.96 -16.64
CA GLN A 79 -8.57 9.41 -16.08
C GLN A 79 -7.79 8.65 -17.14
N SER A 80 -6.50 8.97 -17.24
CA SER A 80 -5.55 8.26 -18.10
C SER A 80 -5.42 6.79 -17.70
N LEU A 81 -5.11 5.93 -18.67
CA LEU A 81 -4.85 4.50 -18.43
C LEU A 81 -3.68 4.28 -17.46
N LEU A 82 -2.63 5.12 -17.54
CA LEU A 82 -1.50 5.06 -16.61
C LEU A 82 -1.92 5.44 -15.19
N ASP A 83 -2.78 6.46 -15.04
CA ASP A 83 -3.27 6.85 -13.73
C ASP A 83 -4.16 5.78 -13.10
N LYS A 84 -5.00 5.12 -13.90
CA LYS A 84 -5.79 3.97 -13.43
C LYS A 84 -4.89 2.82 -12.96
N LEU A 85 -3.80 2.56 -13.69
CA LEU A 85 -2.83 1.51 -13.36
C LEU A 85 -2.08 1.82 -12.06
N PHE A 86 -1.60 3.05 -11.91
CA PHE A 86 -0.74 3.45 -10.79
C PHE A 86 -1.50 4.02 -9.60
N PHE A 87 -2.73 4.48 -9.71
CA PHE A 87 -3.44 5.11 -8.59
C PHE A 87 -4.82 4.50 -8.34
N GLY A 88 -5.22 3.50 -9.13
CA GLY A 88 -6.54 2.88 -9.04
C GLY A 88 -7.59 3.72 -9.74
N ARG A 89 -8.75 3.11 -9.97
CA ARG A 89 -9.90 3.79 -10.58
C ARG A 89 -10.54 4.71 -9.54
N ARG A 90 -10.70 5.98 -9.90
CA ARG A 90 -11.63 6.85 -9.18
C ARG A 90 -13.01 6.58 -9.76
N SER A 91 -13.75 5.70 -9.11
CA SER A 91 -15.14 5.40 -9.47
C SER A 91 -16.05 6.08 -8.46
N SER A 92 -17.11 6.72 -8.97
CA SER A 92 -18.28 7.17 -8.20
C SER A 92 -19.44 6.18 -8.29
N GLU A 93 -19.21 5.00 -8.86
CA GLU A 93 -20.19 3.92 -8.93
C GLU A 93 -20.51 3.40 -7.53
N THR A 94 -21.79 3.12 -7.31
CA THR A 94 -22.26 2.56 -6.04
C THR A 94 -22.42 1.06 -6.21
N GLU A 95 -21.68 0.28 -5.42
CA GLU A 95 -21.82 -1.18 -5.38
C GLU A 95 -22.71 -1.57 -4.20
N ILE A 96 -23.73 -2.38 -4.44
CA ILE A 96 -24.68 -2.85 -3.43
C ILE A 96 -24.71 -4.38 -3.45
N PRO A 97 -24.38 -5.07 -2.36
CA PRO A 97 -24.57 -6.51 -2.28
C PRO A 97 -26.07 -6.82 -2.17
N ILE A 98 -26.54 -7.77 -2.98
CA ILE A 98 -27.95 -8.16 -3.08
C ILE A 98 -28.11 -9.67 -2.90
N THR A 99 -29.29 -10.08 -2.45
CA THR A 99 -29.66 -11.49 -2.28
C THR A 99 -30.48 -12.00 -3.46
N ASP A 100 -31.45 -11.19 -3.91
CA ASP A 100 -32.39 -11.54 -4.97
C ASP A 100 -32.70 -10.31 -5.84
N PHE A 101 -33.03 -10.53 -7.10
CA PHE A 101 -33.45 -9.48 -8.02
C PHE A 101 -34.49 -9.99 -9.02
N ARG A 102 -35.36 -9.08 -9.46
CA ARG A 102 -36.37 -9.33 -10.47
C ARG A 102 -36.53 -8.10 -11.35
N ILE A 103 -36.55 -8.31 -12.66
CA ILE A 103 -36.80 -7.24 -13.63
C ILE A 103 -38.24 -7.41 -14.13
N GLU A 104 -39.07 -6.40 -13.91
CA GLU A 104 -40.46 -6.37 -14.38
C GLU A 104 -40.73 -5.03 -15.08
N GLY A 105 -41.07 -5.09 -16.37
CA GLY A 105 -41.29 -3.88 -17.17
C GLY A 105 -40.03 -3.02 -17.25
N ASP A 106 -40.15 -1.75 -16.83
CA ASP A 106 -39.06 -0.75 -16.85
C ASP A 106 -38.36 -0.59 -15.49
N ARG A 107 -38.49 -1.57 -14.59
CA ARG A 107 -37.99 -1.48 -13.21
C ARG A 107 -37.23 -2.73 -12.79
N LEU A 108 -36.13 -2.51 -12.08
CA LEU A 108 -35.35 -3.52 -11.37
C LEU A 108 -35.78 -3.50 -9.90
N TYR A 109 -36.38 -4.59 -9.44
CA TYR A 109 -36.64 -4.86 -8.03
C TYR A 109 -35.48 -5.69 -7.48
N TYR A 110 -34.93 -5.30 -6.33
CA TYR A 110 -33.85 -6.05 -5.68
C TYR A 110 -34.03 -6.05 -4.17
N THR A 111 -33.50 -7.08 -3.54
CA THR A 111 -33.44 -7.19 -2.08
C THR A 111 -31.98 -7.06 -1.67
N GLU A 112 -31.68 -6.04 -0.86
CA GLU A 112 -30.33 -5.86 -0.32
C GLU A 112 -29.89 -7.09 0.49
N TYR A 113 -28.59 -7.38 0.47
CA TYR A 113 -28.04 -8.38 1.36
C TYR A 113 -28.08 -7.85 2.79
N ALA A 114 -28.57 -8.66 3.73
CA ALA A 114 -28.48 -8.40 5.16
C ALA A 114 -27.75 -9.57 5.83
N SER A 115 -26.92 -9.26 6.83
CA SER A 115 -26.20 -10.28 7.58
C SER A 115 -27.12 -11.03 8.54
N ASP A 116 -26.64 -12.17 9.05
CA ASP A 116 -27.20 -12.84 10.22
C ASP A 116 -28.65 -13.35 10.06
N GLY A 117 -29.02 -13.71 8.84
CA GLY A 117 -30.33 -14.29 8.52
C GLY A 117 -31.48 -13.29 8.51
N LEU A 118 -31.18 -11.99 8.57
CA LEU A 118 -32.17 -10.95 8.39
C LEU A 118 -32.59 -10.84 6.92
N GLU A 119 -33.84 -10.50 6.68
CA GLU A 119 -34.28 -10.06 5.35
C GLU A 119 -33.81 -8.62 5.13
N GLY A 120 -33.16 -8.38 4.00
CA GLY A 120 -32.76 -7.04 3.61
C GLY A 120 -33.91 -6.21 3.06
N LEU A 121 -33.63 -4.92 2.85
CA LEU A 121 -34.61 -3.98 2.34
C LEU A 121 -34.91 -4.28 0.88
N LYS A 122 -36.19 -4.42 0.55
CA LYS A 122 -36.67 -4.48 -0.84
C LYS A 122 -36.71 -3.07 -1.40
N LYS A 123 -36.04 -2.86 -2.52
CA LYS A 123 -35.95 -1.58 -3.22
C LYS A 123 -36.18 -1.79 -4.71
N ASP A 124 -36.51 -0.71 -5.39
CA ASP A 124 -36.69 -0.67 -6.82
C ASP A 124 -35.91 0.49 -7.44
N LEU A 125 -35.42 0.28 -8.66
CA LEU A 125 -34.75 1.28 -9.47
C LEU A 125 -35.32 1.25 -10.90
N PRO A 126 -35.56 2.42 -11.51
CA PRO A 126 -35.93 2.47 -12.92
C PRO A 126 -34.76 2.00 -13.78
N LEU A 127 -35.03 1.26 -14.86
CA LEU A 127 -33.99 0.79 -15.76
C LEU A 127 -33.26 1.94 -16.47
N THR A 128 -33.89 3.11 -16.58
CA THR A 128 -33.27 4.34 -17.08
C THR A 128 -32.04 4.81 -16.28
N ALA A 129 -31.85 4.30 -15.04
CA ALA A 129 -30.62 4.52 -14.27
C ALA A 129 -29.40 3.79 -14.85
N PHE A 130 -29.61 2.81 -15.72
CA PHE A 130 -28.55 2.04 -16.38
C PHE A 130 -28.42 2.46 -17.85
N PRO A 131 -27.19 2.51 -18.39
CA PRO A 131 -26.95 2.63 -19.81
C PRO A 131 -27.77 1.61 -20.60
N GLU A 132 -28.34 2.07 -21.72
CA GLU A 132 -29.18 1.26 -22.62
C GLU A 132 -30.44 0.66 -21.95
N ALA A 133 -30.84 1.16 -20.79
CA ALA A 133 -31.95 0.62 -19.99
C ALA A 133 -31.79 -0.88 -19.65
N ASN A 134 -30.54 -1.34 -19.51
CA ASN A 134 -30.23 -2.74 -19.24
C ASN A 134 -29.40 -2.91 -17.96
N ALA A 135 -30.01 -3.52 -16.94
CA ALA A 135 -29.35 -3.79 -15.66
C ALA A 135 -28.51 -5.08 -15.64
N ALA A 136 -28.67 -6.00 -16.62
CA ALA A 136 -28.03 -7.30 -16.58
C ALA A 136 -26.48 -7.26 -16.51
N PRO A 137 -25.78 -6.37 -17.25
CA PRO A 137 -24.31 -6.25 -17.15
C PRO A 137 -23.80 -5.78 -15.78
N TYR A 138 -24.67 -5.13 -15.01
CA TYR A 138 -24.37 -4.54 -13.71
C TYR A 138 -24.63 -5.47 -12.54
N LEU A 139 -25.08 -6.69 -12.81
CA LEU A 139 -25.36 -7.74 -11.84
C LEU A 139 -24.29 -8.83 -11.95
N ASN A 140 -23.33 -8.83 -11.03
CA ASN A 140 -22.19 -9.75 -11.09
C ASN A 140 -21.96 -10.46 -9.75
N SER A 141 -21.69 -11.76 -9.80
CA SER A 141 -21.30 -12.52 -8.62
C SER A 141 -19.84 -12.22 -8.27
N LYS A 142 -19.60 -11.67 -7.07
CA LYS A 142 -18.27 -11.33 -6.57
C LYS A 142 -17.84 -12.32 -5.50
N LYS A 143 -16.61 -12.83 -5.61
CA LYS A 143 -15.99 -13.72 -4.61
C LYS A 143 -14.89 -12.98 -3.86
N PHE A 144 -15.02 -12.93 -2.54
CA PHE A 144 -14.05 -12.35 -1.62
C PHE A 144 -13.08 -13.43 -1.15
N ILE A 145 -11.89 -13.51 -1.75
CA ILE A 145 -10.95 -14.63 -1.53
C ILE A 145 -10.52 -14.72 -0.06
N PHE A 146 -10.13 -13.60 0.54
CA PHE A 146 -9.77 -13.51 1.96
C PHE A 146 -10.90 -13.01 2.85
N GLY A 147 -12.11 -12.89 2.30
CA GLY A 147 -13.26 -12.35 3.02
C GLY A 147 -13.26 -10.83 3.04
N THR A 148 -14.01 -10.26 3.97
CA THR A 148 -14.20 -8.82 4.07
C THR A 148 -13.75 -8.28 5.42
N ASP A 149 -13.36 -7.00 5.44
CA ASP A 149 -13.02 -6.32 6.68
C ASP A 149 -14.25 -5.80 7.43
N LYS A 150 -14.03 -5.09 8.55
CA LYS A 150 -15.08 -4.50 9.39
C LYS A 150 -16.00 -3.49 8.68
N TYR A 151 -15.64 -3.04 7.48
CA TYR A 151 -16.45 -2.14 6.65
C TYR A 151 -16.94 -2.81 5.37
N GLY A 152 -16.76 -4.14 5.23
CA GLY A 152 -17.17 -4.88 4.05
C GLY A 152 -16.29 -4.66 2.81
N ARG A 153 -15.06 -4.17 2.99
CA ARG A 153 -14.09 -4.00 1.89
C ARG A 153 -13.42 -5.34 1.60
N ASP A 154 -13.01 -5.55 0.35
CA ASP A 154 -12.28 -6.77 -0.04
C ASP A 154 -10.90 -6.84 0.63
N LEU A 155 -10.71 -7.82 1.52
CA LEU A 155 -9.51 -7.91 2.33
C LEU A 155 -8.26 -8.21 1.49
N LEU A 156 -8.39 -9.00 0.43
CA LEU A 156 -7.27 -9.31 -0.48
C LEU A 156 -6.77 -8.02 -1.15
N SER A 157 -7.68 -7.24 -1.74
CA SER A 157 -7.34 -5.96 -2.38
C SER A 157 -6.72 -4.97 -1.39
N ARG A 158 -7.25 -4.90 -0.16
CA ARG A 158 -6.68 -4.07 0.91
C ARG A 158 -5.24 -4.46 1.26
N ILE A 159 -4.94 -5.75 1.29
CA ILE A 159 -3.58 -6.25 1.55
C ILE A 159 -2.65 -5.91 0.38
N LEU A 160 -3.08 -6.14 -0.86
CA LEU A 160 -2.28 -5.84 -2.05
C LEU A 160 -1.95 -4.35 -2.15
N VAL A 161 -2.98 -3.49 -2.09
CA VAL A 161 -2.78 -2.03 -2.16
C VAL A 161 -2.05 -1.49 -0.92
N GLY A 162 -2.30 -2.06 0.26
CA GLY A 162 -1.58 -1.73 1.49
C GLY A 162 -0.09 -2.08 1.42
N SER A 163 0.25 -3.24 0.84
CA SER A 163 1.63 -3.69 0.68
C SER A 163 2.47 -2.69 -0.11
N ARG A 164 1.85 -2.04 -1.11
CA ARG A 164 2.49 -0.97 -1.89
C ARG A 164 2.88 0.20 -1.01
N ILE A 165 1.95 0.69 -0.20
CA ILE A 165 2.21 1.84 0.68
C ILE A 165 3.33 1.49 1.65
N SER A 166 3.27 0.33 2.30
CA SER A 166 4.32 -0.14 3.22
C SER A 166 5.69 -0.29 2.54
N PHE A 167 5.73 -0.81 1.30
CA PHE A 167 6.96 -0.97 0.54
C PHE A 167 7.61 0.39 0.24
N PHE A 168 6.83 1.38 -0.22
CA PHE A 168 7.35 2.71 -0.48
C PHE A 168 7.75 3.45 0.80
N ILE A 169 7.06 3.26 1.93
CA ILE A 169 7.49 3.82 3.23
C ILE A 169 8.89 3.32 3.57
N GLY A 170 9.11 2.00 3.54
CA GLY A 170 10.41 1.42 3.85
C GLY A 170 11.51 1.91 2.90
N PHE A 171 11.23 1.93 1.60
CA PHE A 171 12.19 2.38 0.59
C PHE A 171 12.59 3.85 0.78
N VAL A 172 11.61 4.76 0.88
CA VAL A 172 11.87 6.20 1.01
C VAL A 172 12.53 6.52 2.35
N ALA A 173 12.09 5.90 3.44
CA ALA A 173 12.70 6.12 4.75
C ALA A 173 14.17 5.70 4.78
N VAL A 174 14.50 4.52 4.23
CA VAL A 174 15.89 4.06 4.11
C VAL A 174 16.70 4.99 3.21
N PHE A 175 16.13 5.44 2.09
CA PHE A 175 16.82 6.37 1.18
C PHE A 175 17.19 7.69 1.86
N ILE A 176 16.25 8.33 2.58
CA ILE A 176 16.51 9.54 3.37
C ILE A 176 17.56 9.28 4.44
N SER A 177 17.41 8.16 5.17
CA SER A 177 18.32 7.74 6.23
C SER A 177 19.75 7.54 5.72
N LEU A 178 19.91 6.91 4.54
CA LEU A 178 21.21 6.72 3.91
C LEU A 178 21.85 8.05 3.50
N ILE A 179 21.09 8.97 2.89
CA ILE A 179 21.63 10.28 2.50
C ILE A 179 22.18 11.01 3.72
N ILE A 180 21.37 11.17 4.76
CA ILE A 180 21.75 11.92 5.96
C ILE A 180 22.84 11.17 6.73
N GLY A 181 22.67 9.87 6.90
CA GLY A 181 23.60 9.02 7.65
C GLY A 181 24.98 8.94 7.01
N ILE A 182 25.06 8.76 5.69
CA ILE A 182 26.33 8.74 4.97
C ILE A 182 27.01 10.10 5.07
N LEU A 183 26.30 11.20 4.84
CA LEU A 183 26.87 12.54 4.93
C LEU A 183 27.40 12.84 6.35
N MET A 184 26.56 12.66 7.38
CA MET A 184 26.92 12.97 8.76
C MET A 184 28.00 12.01 9.30
N GLY A 185 27.88 10.72 9.01
CA GLY A 185 28.87 9.72 9.41
C GLY A 185 30.23 9.95 8.74
N SER A 186 30.24 10.33 7.47
CA SER A 186 31.47 10.62 6.75
C SER A 186 32.16 11.88 7.23
N LEU A 187 31.39 12.95 7.50
CA LEU A 187 31.93 14.17 8.08
C LEU A 187 32.55 13.93 9.46
N ALA A 188 31.87 13.15 10.31
CA ALA A 188 32.36 12.81 11.64
C ALA A 188 33.64 11.96 11.58
N GLY A 189 33.65 10.90 10.75
CA GLY A 189 34.80 10.00 10.61
C GLY A 189 36.01 10.66 9.95
N TYR A 190 35.80 11.49 8.92
CA TYR A 190 36.89 12.11 8.15
C TYR A 190 37.58 13.25 8.90
N PHE A 191 36.82 14.18 9.47
CA PHE A 191 37.39 15.36 10.14
C PHE A 191 37.81 15.07 11.59
N GLY A 192 37.15 14.13 12.27
CA GLY A 192 37.42 13.83 13.67
C GLY A 192 37.23 15.03 14.60
N GLY A 193 37.80 14.93 15.81
CA GLY A 193 37.94 16.04 16.76
C GLY A 193 36.62 16.74 17.11
N ARG A 194 36.55 18.06 16.88
CA ARG A 194 35.38 18.88 17.22
C ARG A 194 34.15 18.55 16.36
N THR A 195 34.34 18.28 15.07
CA THR A 195 33.24 17.95 14.15
C THR A 195 32.57 16.64 14.57
N ASP A 196 33.38 15.63 14.88
CA ASP A 196 32.90 14.35 15.40
C ASP A 196 32.15 14.53 16.73
N ALA A 197 32.70 15.30 17.68
CA ALA A 197 32.04 15.55 18.96
C ALA A 197 30.66 16.20 18.82
N ILE A 198 30.51 17.19 17.93
CA ILE A 198 29.21 17.85 17.66
C ILE A 198 28.22 16.85 17.05
N ILE A 199 28.64 16.09 16.03
CA ILE A 199 27.76 15.14 15.35
C ILE A 199 27.33 14.02 16.31
N MET A 200 28.26 13.47 17.09
CA MET A 200 27.95 12.46 18.11
C MET A 200 27.03 13.02 19.20
N TRP A 201 27.15 14.30 19.56
CA TRP A 201 26.23 14.95 20.49
C TRP A 201 24.81 15.01 19.92
N ILE A 202 24.63 15.47 18.68
CA ILE A 202 23.31 15.50 18.01
C ILE A 202 22.71 14.10 17.98
N ILE A 203 23.50 13.11 17.57
CA ILE A 203 23.14 11.70 17.52
C ILE A 203 22.66 11.18 18.89
N ASN A 204 23.34 11.54 19.98
CA ASN A 204 22.96 11.12 21.33
C ASN A 204 21.68 11.81 21.82
N VAL A 205 21.47 13.08 21.46
CA VAL A 205 20.22 13.80 21.74
C VAL A 205 19.05 13.17 20.99
N THR A 206 19.22 12.80 19.72
CA THR A 206 18.15 12.13 18.96
C THR A 206 17.82 10.76 19.54
N TRP A 207 18.84 9.98 19.95
CA TRP A 207 18.65 8.66 20.56
C TRP A 207 18.08 8.68 21.98
N SER A 208 18.19 9.79 22.72
CA SER A 208 17.58 9.88 24.05
C SER A 208 16.06 9.96 24.00
N ILE A 209 15.49 10.32 22.82
CA ILE A 209 14.05 10.37 22.59
C ILE A 209 13.58 9.02 22.06
N PRO A 210 12.55 8.39 22.67
CA PRO A 210 11.94 7.18 22.12
C PRO A 210 11.49 7.38 20.66
N THR A 211 11.93 6.50 19.76
CA THR A 211 11.76 6.65 18.31
C THR A 211 10.30 6.88 17.91
N LEU A 212 9.36 6.15 18.54
CA LEU A 212 7.93 6.31 18.27
C LEU A 212 7.43 7.72 18.60
N LEU A 213 7.87 8.29 19.74
CA LEU A 213 7.51 9.64 20.14
C LEU A 213 8.06 10.68 19.18
N LEU A 214 9.30 10.49 18.72
CA LEU A 214 9.92 11.38 17.74
C LEU A 214 9.20 11.34 16.39
N VAL A 215 8.84 10.15 15.89
CA VAL A 215 8.05 10.00 14.67
C VAL A 215 6.71 10.71 14.81
N ILE A 216 5.98 10.51 15.92
CA ILE A 216 4.70 11.17 16.17
C ILE A 216 4.89 12.70 16.20
N ALA A 217 5.87 13.21 16.94
CA ALA A 217 6.13 14.65 17.02
C ALA A 217 6.42 15.27 15.65
N ILE A 218 7.25 14.63 14.82
CA ILE A 218 7.56 15.11 13.47
C ILE A 218 6.32 15.06 12.57
N THR A 219 5.54 13.96 12.60
CA THR A 219 4.32 13.87 11.79
C THR A 219 3.30 14.94 12.17
N LEU A 220 3.13 15.22 13.46
CA LEU A 220 2.23 16.28 13.92
C LEU A 220 2.73 17.67 13.50
N ALA A 221 4.03 17.92 13.57
CA ALA A 221 4.63 19.19 13.16
C ALA A 221 4.50 19.44 11.64
N LEU A 222 4.62 18.40 10.82
CA LEU A 222 4.49 18.49 9.36
C LEU A 222 3.03 18.51 8.85
N GLY A 223 2.05 18.30 9.74
CA GLY A 223 0.62 18.33 9.41
C GLY A 223 0.06 17.03 8.82
N LYS A 224 -1.11 17.12 8.18
CA LYS A 224 -1.86 15.95 7.70
C LYS A 224 -1.33 15.44 6.37
N GLY A 225 -1.15 14.13 6.27
CA GLY A 225 -0.91 13.41 5.01
C GLY A 225 -0.07 12.15 5.23
N PHE A 226 -0.08 11.26 4.24
CA PHE A 226 0.72 10.04 4.33
C PHE A 226 2.21 10.32 4.10
N TRP A 227 2.57 11.29 3.25
CA TRP A 227 3.97 11.67 2.98
C TRP A 227 4.77 12.08 4.21
N GLN A 228 4.11 12.71 5.18
CA GLN A 228 4.72 13.13 6.45
C GLN A 228 5.25 11.94 7.25
N VAL A 229 4.57 10.78 7.18
CA VAL A 229 5.01 9.55 7.83
C VAL A 229 6.33 9.06 7.21
N PHE A 230 6.50 9.20 5.90
CA PHE A 230 7.69 8.73 5.17
C PHE A 230 8.91 9.55 5.59
N ILE A 231 8.74 10.88 5.65
CA ILE A 231 9.77 11.82 6.10
C ILE A 231 10.09 11.57 7.56
N ALA A 232 9.09 11.47 8.43
CA ALA A 232 9.29 11.26 9.86
C ALA A 232 10.07 9.98 10.15
N VAL A 233 9.70 8.85 9.54
CA VAL A 233 10.42 7.58 9.71
C VAL A 233 11.84 7.67 9.14
N GLY A 234 12.03 8.29 7.97
CA GLY A 234 13.38 8.47 7.40
C GLY A 234 14.31 9.33 8.27
N LEU A 235 13.77 10.40 8.86
CA LEU A 235 14.50 11.33 9.74
C LEU A 235 14.80 10.78 11.13
N THR A 236 14.23 9.66 11.54
CA THR A 236 14.60 9.01 12.81
C THR A 236 15.63 7.90 12.63
N MET A 237 15.71 7.29 11.45
CA MET A 237 16.60 6.15 11.19
C MET A 237 18.06 6.53 10.85
N TRP A 238 18.33 7.77 10.43
CA TRP A 238 19.67 8.17 9.94
C TRP A 238 20.78 8.03 10.98
N VAL A 239 20.44 8.09 12.27
CA VAL A 239 21.40 8.07 13.38
C VAL A 239 22.18 6.76 13.44
N GLU A 240 21.50 5.63 13.23
CA GLU A 240 22.13 4.31 13.18
C GLU A 240 23.12 4.21 12.02
N VAL A 241 22.68 4.64 10.84
CA VAL A 241 23.51 4.66 9.63
C VAL A 241 24.74 5.56 9.83
N ALA A 242 24.58 6.75 10.42
CA ALA A 242 25.67 7.67 10.67
C ALA A 242 26.77 7.06 11.55
N ARG A 243 26.40 6.35 12.62
CA ARG A 243 27.36 5.68 13.52
C ARG A 243 28.14 4.58 12.80
N VAL A 244 27.44 3.76 12.01
CA VAL A 244 28.07 2.68 11.23
C VAL A 244 29.05 3.27 10.22
N VAL A 245 28.62 4.26 9.43
CA VAL A 245 29.47 4.90 8.41
C VAL A 245 30.69 5.57 9.03
N ARG A 246 30.52 6.30 10.13
CA ARG A 246 31.63 6.89 10.89
C ARG A 246 32.65 5.82 11.29
N GLY A 247 32.20 4.70 11.84
CA GLY A 247 33.08 3.60 12.23
C GLY A 247 33.75 2.86 11.08
N GLN A 248 33.28 3.01 9.84
CA GLN A 248 33.95 2.47 8.64
C GLN A 248 35.00 3.44 8.06
N ILE A 249 34.92 4.72 8.41
CA ILE A 249 35.81 5.77 7.88
C ILE A 249 36.98 6.05 8.83
N MET A 250 36.77 5.85 10.14
CA MET A 250 37.82 5.92 11.17
C MET A 250 38.87 4.82 11.04
#